data_AF-A0A7S0GGU0-F1
#
_entry.id   AF-A0A7S0GGU0-F1
#
_cell.length_a   1.000
_cell.length_b   1.000
_cell.length_c   1.000
_cell.angle_alpha   90.00
_cell.angle_beta   90.00
_cell.angle_gamma   90.00
#
_symmetry.space_group_name_H-M   'P 1'
#
loop_
_entity.id
_entity.type
_entity.pdbx_description
1 polymer ?
#
loop_
_entity_poly.entity_id
_entity_poly.type
_entity_poly.pdbx_seq_one_letter_code
_entity_poly.pdbx_strand_id
1 'polypeptide(L)'
;QSFASKSVCPDFMSFPAGSRIVPALPDENARYDSITLVKNSGNWDAIKVVGEFPHSRYYSFNVYDSLGTKILADLPDFKIDPLPGHTNPFLPGADRSALNRSFELYLVDSKSDFVIPDDAPYMIIPEDVGEFKVMIRCYRADEGLDDWGGVDKVKLVPLSNEGVAICPDEYP
;
A
#
# COMPACT_ATOMS: atom_id res chain seq x y z
N GLN A 1 0.85 23.80 -24.42
CA GLN A 1 -0.36 23.86 -23.57
C GLN A 1 -1.05 22.52 -23.69
N SER A 2 -1.10 21.78 -22.58
CA SER A 2 -2.06 20.73 -22.21
C SER A 2 -1.34 19.85 -21.18
N PHE A 3 -1.37 20.29 -19.92
CA PHE A 3 -1.12 19.39 -18.80
C PHE A 3 -2.39 18.55 -18.69
N ALA A 4 -2.33 17.29 -19.09
CA ALA A 4 -3.40 16.34 -18.81
C ALA A 4 -3.60 16.33 -17.28
N SER A 5 -4.81 16.60 -16.81
CA SER A 5 -5.17 16.50 -15.40
C SER A 5 -4.98 15.04 -14.99
N LYS A 6 -3.87 14.75 -14.31
CA LYS A 6 -3.60 13.42 -13.76
C LYS A 6 -4.68 13.11 -12.72
N SER A 7 -5.31 11.95 -12.89
CA SER A 7 -6.37 11.39 -12.07
C SER A 7 -6.02 11.43 -10.58
N VAL A 8 -7.02 11.80 -9.78
CA VAL A 8 -7.00 11.87 -8.31
C VAL A 8 -7.03 10.47 -7.68
N CYS A 9 -7.41 9.45 -8.46
CA CYS A 9 -7.53 8.07 -8.02
C CYS A 9 -6.18 7.32 -8.06
N PRO A 10 -5.94 6.38 -7.13
CA PRO A 10 -4.78 5.51 -7.21
C PRO A 10 -4.80 4.65 -8.47
N ASP A 11 -3.92 4.96 -9.42
CA ASP A 11 -3.68 4.08 -10.57
C ASP A 11 -2.78 2.92 -10.12
N PHE A 12 -3.35 1.71 -10.09
CA PHE A 12 -2.62 0.49 -9.83
C PHE A 12 -1.80 0.10 -11.06
N MET A 13 -0.47 0.17 -10.94
CA MET A 13 0.44 -0.42 -11.92
C MET A 13 1.07 -1.69 -11.33
N SER A 14 0.63 -2.84 -11.83
CA SER A 14 1.13 -4.16 -11.41
C SER A 14 2.32 -4.61 -12.23
N PHE A 15 3.40 -5.06 -11.59
CA PHE A 15 4.55 -5.69 -12.24
C PHE A 15 4.67 -7.15 -11.77
N PRO A 16 3.99 -8.11 -12.43
CA PRO A 16 4.12 -9.52 -12.06
C PRO A 16 5.56 -10.00 -12.28
N ALA A 17 5.96 -11.00 -11.49
CA ALA A 17 7.20 -11.73 -11.72
C ALA A 17 7.16 -12.34 -13.15
N GLY A 18 8.11 -11.96 -14.00
CA GLY A 18 8.15 -12.34 -15.42
C GLY A 18 7.81 -11.22 -16.42
N SER A 19 7.40 -10.04 -15.96
CA SER A 19 7.30 -8.85 -16.83
C SER A 19 8.70 -8.22 -17.08
N ARG A 20 9.00 -7.87 -18.33
CA ARG A 20 10.31 -7.38 -18.83
C ARG A 20 10.81 -6.05 -18.22
N ILE A 21 10.10 -5.48 -17.25
CA ILE A 21 10.48 -4.27 -16.52
C ILE A 21 10.33 -4.57 -15.03
N VAL A 22 11.46 -4.71 -14.34
CA VAL A 22 11.54 -4.99 -12.91
C VAL A 22 12.15 -3.74 -12.24
N PRO A 23 11.44 -3.03 -11.34
CA PRO A 23 11.95 -1.76 -10.82
C PRO A 23 13.13 -1.90 -9.82
N ALA A 24 13.35 -3.09 -9.25
CA ALA A 24 14.55 -3.41 -8.43
C ALA A 24 14.73 -4.93 -8.24
N LEU A 25 15.98 -5.41 -8.31
CA LEU A 25 16.50 -6.73 -7.90
C LEU A 25 15.53 -7.93 -8.08
N PRO A 26 15.55 -8.61 -9.24
CA PRO A 26 14.65 -9.73 -9.50
C PRO A 26 14.96 -10.91 -8.57
N ASP A 27 14.06 -11.18 -7.61
CA ASP A 27 13.89 -12.53 -7.07
C ASP A 27 12.83 -13.19 -7.95
N GLU A 28 13.14 -14.37 -8.48
CA GLU A 28 12.27 -15.15 -9.38
C GLU A 28 10.90 -15.45 -8.77
N ASN A 29 10.78 -15.37 -7.44
CA ASN A 29 9.53 -15.61 -6.71
C ASN A 29 9.00 -14.36 -6.00
N ALA A 30 9.40 -13.15 -6.43
CA ALA A 30 8.90 -11.90 -5.86
C ALA A 30 7.95 -11.18 -6.81
N ARG A 31 6.83 -10.74 -6.27
CA ARG A 31 5.91 -9.82 -6.92
C ARG A 31 6.07 -8.41 -6.35
N TYR A 32 6.08 -7.44 -7.27
CA TYR A 32 6.13 -6.02 -6.95
C TYR A 32 4.92 -5.33 -7.59
N ASP A 33 4.10 -4.69 -6.77
CA ASP A 33 3.04 -3.81 -7.26
C ASP A 33 3.38 -2.39 -6.86
N SER A 34 3.26 -1.43 -7.78
CA SER A 34 3.52 -0.04 -7.48
C SER A 34 2.27 0.80 -7.72
N ILE A 35 1.94 1.64 -6.76
CA ILE A 35 0.86 2.60 -6.86
C ILE A 35 1.50 3.98 -6.84
N THR A 36 1.25 4.79 -7.86
CA THR A 36 1.72 6.18 -7.87
C THR A 36 0.64 7.07 -7.29
N LEU A 37 1.01 7.90 -6.31
CA LEU A 37 0.11 8.81 -5.62
C LEU A 37 0.66 10.24 -5.71
N VAL A 38 -0.25 11.21 -5.85
CA VAL A 38 0.09 12.63 -5.89
C VAL A 38 -0.44 13.29 -4.62
N LYS A 39 0.48 13.89 -3.85
CA LYS A 39 0.21 14.74 -2.69
C LYS A 39 -0.31 16.08 -3.17
N ASN A 40 -1.31 16.65 -2.50
CA ASN A 40 -1.91 17.96 -2.81
C ASN A 40 -2.79 18.03 -4.09
N SER A 41 -3.49 16.96 -4.46
CA SER A 41 -4.65 17.09 -5.36
C SER A 41 -5.85 17.80 -4.69
N GLY A 42 -5.67 18.29 -3.45
CA GLY A 42 -6.69 19.00 -2.65
C GLY A 42 -7.71 18.10 -1.97
N ASN A 43 -7.54 16.77 -2.08
CA ASN A 43 -8.65 15.86 -1.81
C ASN A 43 -8.39 14.86 -0.69
N TRP A 44 -7.21 14.72 -0.08
CA TRP A 44 -7.03 13.77 1.01
C TRP A 44 -5.97 14.21 2.03
N ASP A 45 -6.26 13.92 3.29
CA ASP A 45 -5.43 14.12 4.48
C ASP A 45 -4.66 12.84 4.86
N ALA A 46 -5.32 11.70 4.66
CA ALA A 46 -4.75 10.38 4.79
C ALA A 46 -5.30 9.44 3.72
N ILE A 47 -4.61 8.33 3.48
CA ILE A 47 -5.12 7.22 2.68
C ILE A 47 -5.13 5.99 3.57
N LYS A 48 -6.33 5.43 3.79
CA LYS A 48 -6.50 4.14 4.45
C LYS A 48 -6.26 3.03 3.44
N VAL A 49 -5.35 2.14 3.76
CA VAL A 49 -5.05 0.94 2.99
C VAL A 49 -5.70 -0.23 3.71
N VAL A 50 -6.58 -0.96 3.03
CA VAL A 50 -7.29 -2.12 3.57
C VAL A 50 -6.91 -3.35 2.76
N GLY A 51 -6.58 -4.45 3.44
CA GLY A 51 -6.21 -5.68 2.76
C GLY A 51 -6.21 -6.89 3.67
N GLU A 52 -5.70 -7.99 3.13
CA GLU A 52 -5.46 -9.22 3.85
C GLU A 52 -3.98 -9.57 3.76
N PHE A 53 -3.44 -10.10 4.86
CA PHE A 53 -2.10 -10.67 4.83
C PHE A 53 -2.09 -11.77 3.76
N PRO A 54 -1.08 -11.86 2.86
CA PRO A 54 -1.01 -12.90 1.85
C PRO A 54 -0.38 -14.18 2.39
N HIS A 55 -0.74 -15.35 1.86
CA HIS A 55 -0.01 -16.59 2.17
C HIS A 55 1.35 -16.56 1.47
N SER A 56 2.35 -15.98 2.13
CA SER A 56 3.68 -15.81 1.57
C SER A 56 4.76 -15.86 2.65
N ARG A 57 6.02 -15.85 2.23
CA ARG A 57 7.16 -15.77 3.15
C ARG A 57 7.38 -14.37 3.72
N TYR A 58 7.06 -13.34 2.94
CA TYR A 58 7.30 -11.95 3.32
C TYR A 58 6.36 -11.01 2.58
N TYR A 59 5.90 -9.98 3.29
CA TYR A 59 5.05 -8.92 2.76
C TYR A 59 5.47 -7.55 3.32
N SER A 60 5.41 -6.49 2.50
CA SER A 60 5.72 -5.14 2.98
C SER A 60 5.19 -4.03 2.09
N PHE A 61 5.01 -2.86 2.70
CA PHE A 61 4.75 -1.59 2.02
C PHE A 61 5.98 -0.71 2.10
N ASN A 62 6.43 -0.15 0.98
CA ASN A 62 7.57 0.75 0.92
C ASN A 62 7.15 2.00 0.14
N VAL A 63 7.35 3.17 0.72
CA VAL A 63 7.10 4.45 0.07
C VAL A 63 8.42 4.96 -0.50
N TYR A 64 8.41 5.26 -1.79
CA TYR A 64 9.51 5.85 -2.53
C TYR A 64 9.15 7.23 -3.05
N ASP A 65 10.15 8.05 -3.33
CA ASP A 65 9.98 9.23 -4.18
C ASP A 65 9.43 8.86 -5.58
N SER A 66 8.95 9.84 -6.34
CA SER A 66 8.37 9.61 -7.67
C SER A 66 9.32 8.89 -8.64
N LEU A 67 10.63 9.11 -8.49
CA LEU A 67 11.65 8.46 -9.31
C LEU A 67 11.99 7.03 -8.85
N GLY A 68 11.57 6.60 -7.66
CA GLY A 68 11.88 5.27 -7.11
C GLY A 68 13.31 5.13 -6.59
N THR A 69 14.01 6.25 -6.37
CA THR A 69 15.44 6.30 -6.00
C THR A 69 15.68 6.41 -4.51
N LYS A 70 14.73 6.97 -3.76
CA LYS A 70 14.85 7.20 -2.31
C LYS A 70 13.67 6.58 -1.58
N ILE A 71 13.96 5.79 -0.54
CA ILE A 71 12.95 5.31 0.42
C ILE A 71 12.57 6.48 1.33
N LEU A 72 11.27 6.74 1.45
CA LEU A 72 10.68 7.77 2.29
C LEU A 72 10.10 7.18 3.59
N ALA A 73 9.48 6.00 3.49
CA ALA A 73 8.95 5.25 4.62
C ALA A 73 8.84 3.76 4.27
N ASP A 74 8.81 2.89 5.27
CA ASP A 74 8.60 1.45 5.09
C ASP A 74 7.81 0.86 6.25
N LEU A 75 7.03 -0.18 5.95
CA LEU A 75 6.27 -0.93 6.92
C LEU A 75 6.24 -2.42 6.52
N PRO A 76 7.10 -3.25 7.14
CA PRO A 76 7.12 -4.69 6.93
C PRO A 76 5.96 -5.39 7.68
N ASP A 77 5.59 -6.57 7.19
CA ASP A 77 4.47 -7.40 7.68
C ASP A 77 4.37 -7.55 9.20
N PHE A 78 5.47 -7.87 9.89
CA PHE A 78 5.50 -8.11 11.33
C PHE A 78 5.29 -6.84 12.18
N LYS A 79 5.27 -5.64 11.56
CA LYS A 79 4.92 -4.37 12.20
C LYS A 79 3.49 -3.92 11.89
N ILE A 80 2.73 -4.71 11.13
CA ILE A 80 1.33 -4.39 10.81
C ILE A 80 0.45 -5.13 11.80
N ASP A 81 -0.31 -4.39 12.59
CA ASP A 81 -1.29 -4.98 13.48
C ASP A 81 -2.49 -5.50 12.68
N PRO A 82 -2.99 -6.71 12.97
CA PRO A 82 -4.21 -7.21 12.34
C PRO A 82 -5.43 -6.45 12.88
N LEU A 83 -6.54 -6.49 12.14
CA LEU A 83 -7.83 -6.02 12.68
C LEU A 83 -8.22 -6.81 13.94
N PRO A 84 -9.03 -6.23 14.85
CA PRO A 84 -9.52 -6.94 16.03
C PRO A 84 -10.17 -8.29 15.69
N GLY A 85 -9.66 -9.37 16.27
CA GLY A 85 -10.13 -10.74 15.99
C GLY A 85 -9.50 -11.41 14.76
N HIS A 86 -8.57 -10.73 14.06
CA HIS A 86 -7.78 -11.28 12.98
C HIS A 86 -6.35 -11.62 13.47
N THR A 87 -5.65 -12.46 12.70
CA THR A 87 -4.29 -12.91 12.99
C THR A 87 -3.32 -12.34 11.96
N ASN A 88 -2.19 -11.81 12.43
CA ASN A 88 -1.04 -11.56 11.58
C ASN A 88 -0.16 -12.83 11.55
N PRO A 89 -0.13 -13.58 10.44
CA PRO A 89 0.58 -14.86 10.34
C PRO A 89 2.10 -14.71 10.18
N PHE A 90 2.61 -13.48 10.05
CA PHE A 90 4.05 -13.18 9.96
C PHE A 90 4.71 -13.03 11.34
N LEU A 91 3.92 -13.00 12.42
CA LEU A 91 4.44 -12.98 13.78
C LEU A 91 4.99 -14.36 14.20
N PRO A 92 6.06 -14.42 15.02
CA PRO A 92 6.59 -15.68 15.52
C PRO A 92 5.54 -16.50 16.27
N GLY A 93 5.32 -17.74 15.80
CA GLY A 93 4.37 -18.67 16.42
C GLY A 93 2.90 -18.41 16.10
N ALA A 94 2.58 -17.44 15.23
CA ALA A 94 1.22 -17.22 14.75
C ALA A 94 0.74 -18.36 13.84
N ASP A 95 -0.58 -18.54 13.79
CA ASP A 95 -1.21 -19.50 12.90
C ASP A 95 -1.16 -19.01 11.45
N ARG A 96 -0.33 -19.67 10.64
CA ARG A 96 -0.20 -19.39 9.20
C ARG A 96 -1.43 -19.77 8.37
N SER A 97 -2.33 -20.58 8.93
CA SER A 97 -3.57 -21.02 8.29
C SER A 97 -4.81 -20.24 8.74
N ALA A 98 -4.63 -19.21 9.57
CA ALA A 98 -5.73 -18.40 10.08
C ALA A 98 -6.54 -17.79 8.93
N LEU A 99 -7.86 -18.02 8.95
CA LEU A 99 -8.77 -17.51 7.93
C LEU A 99 -9.02 -16.00 8.09
N ASN A 100 -9.13 -15.52 9.33
CA ASN A 100 -9.33 -14.09 9.60
C ASN A 100 -7.95 -13.42 9.70
N ARG A 101 -7.56 -12.70 8.66
CA ARG A 101 -6.19 -12.14 8.52
C ARG A 101 -6.14 -10.77 7.83
N SER A 102 -7.15 -9.96 8.09
CA SER A 102 -7.32 -8.65 7.49
C SER A 102 -6.55 -7.61 8.31
N PHE A 103 -6.09 -6.56 7.64
CA PHE A 103 -5.42 -5.43 8.27
C PHE A 103 -5.90 -4.12 7.67
N GLU A 104 -5.64 -3.04 8.39
CA GLU A 104 -5.67 -1.69 7.86
C GLU A 104 -4.43 -0.93 8.30
N LEU A 105 -3.99 0.02 7.46
CA LEU A 105 -2.91 0.94 7.77
C LEU A 105 -3.14 2.29 7.09
N TYR A 106 -2.40 3.30 7.51
CA TYR A 106 -2.61 4.68 7.06
C TYR A 106 -1.36 5.27 6.41
N LEU A 107 -1.53 5.92 5.27
CA LEU A 107 -0.54 6.85 4.70
C LEU A 107 -1.00 8.26 5.05
N VAL A 108 -0.19 9.01 5.81
CA VAL A 108 -0.61 10.31 6.34
C VAL A 108 0.27 11.41 5.78
N ASP A 109 -0.34 12.47 5.27
CA ASP A 109 0.40 13.68 4.92
C ASP A 109 1.01 14.30 6.18
N SER A 110 2.32 14.53 6.21
CA SER A 110 3.00 15.22 7.31
C SER A 110 2.43 16.60 7.66
N LYS A 111 1.70 17.27 6.76
CA LYS A 111 1.04 18.55 7.00
C LYS A 111 -0.38 18.42 7.54
N SER A 112 -0.98 17.24 7.42
CA SER A 112 -2.34 17.03 7.89
C SER A 112 -2.38 16.88 9.40
N ASP A 113 -3.44 17.40 10.00
CA ASP A 113 -3.83 17.18 11.39
C ASP A 113 -4.74 15.94 11.54
N PHE A 114 -4.81 15.07 10.51
CA PHE A 114 -5.58 13.84 10.55
C PHE A 114 -5.24 13.00 11.78
N VAL A 115 -6.29 12.71 12.56
CA VAL A 115 -6.18 11.87 13.74
C VAL A 115 -6.22 10.41 13.30
N ILE A 116 -5.05 9.78 13.37
CA ILE A 116 -4.91 8.34 13.14
C ILE A 116 -5.67 7.62 14.26
N PRO A 117 -6.50 6.61 13.95
CA PRO A 117 -7.11 5.78 14.98
C PRO A 117 -6.05 5.17 15.90
N ASP A 118 -6.36 5.08 17.19
CA ASP A 118 -5.44 4.56 18.20
C ASP A 118 -4.86 3.20 17.78
N ASP A 119 -3.53 3.07 17.95
CA ASP A 119 -2.74 1.87 17.64
C ASP A 119 -2.75 1.42 16.17
N ALA A 120 -3.36 2.18 15.24
CA ALA A 120 -3.34 1.82 13.83
C ALA A 120 -1.93 2.05 13.23
N PRO A 121 -1.38 1.08 12.49
CA PRO A 121 -0.07 1.25 11.87
C PRO A 121 -0.14 2.30 10.75
N TYR A 122 0.91 3.13 10.64
CA TYR A 122 0.93 4.21 9.68
C TYR A 122 2.33 4.53 9.15
N MET A 123 2.36 5.22 8.02
CA MET A 123 3.56 5.81 7.43
C MET A 123 3.31 7.28 7.13
N ILE A 124 4.27 8.14 7.47
CA ILE A 124 4.21 9.59 7.21
C ILE A 124 4.83 9.88 5.84
N ILE A 125 4.12 10.63 5.00
CA ILE A 125 4.60 11.13 3.72
C ILE A 125 5.23 12.52 3.92
N PRO A 126 6.54 12.69 3.67
CA PRO A 126 7.24 13.96 3.90
C PRO A 126 6.64 15.15 3.15
N GLU A 127 6.76 16.35 3.73
CA GLU A 127 6.21 17.60 3.21
C GLU A 127 6.66 17.93 1.78
N ASP A 128 7.92 17.68 1.46
CA ASP A 128 8.58 18.06 0.21
C ASP A 128 8.27 17.13 -0.97
N VAL A 129 7.40 16.12 -0.77
CA VAL A 129 7.14 15.07 -1.75
C VAL A 129 5.78 15.27 -2.41
N GLY A 130 5.76 15.86 -3.60
CA GLY A 130 4.51 16.07 -4.38
C GLY A 130 3.94 14.82 -5.06
N GLU A 131 4.78 13.88 -5.46
CA GLU A 131 4.39 12.60 -6.07
C GLU A 131 5.28 11.50 -5.48
N PHE A 132 4.70 10.35 -5.16
CA PHE A 132 5.40 9.23 -4.53
C PHE A 132 4.85 7.90 -5.03
N LYS A 133 5.63 6.83 -4.80
CA LYS A 133 5.26 5.47 -5.17
C LYS A 133 5.15 4.60 -3.95
N VAL A 134 4.04 3.91 -3.79
CA VAL A 134 3.87 2.84 -2.80
C VAL A 134 4.17 1.54 -3.50
N MET A 135 5.30 0.93 -3.16
CA MET A 135 5.67 -0.41 -3.61
C MET A 135 5.22 -1.44 -2.58
N ILE A 136 4.35 -2.33 -3.01
CA ILE A 136 3.92 -3.51 -2.28
C ILE A 136 4.78 -4.67 -2.74
N ARG A 137 5.37 -5.38 -1.79
CA ARG A 137 6.22 -6.55 -2.04
C ARG A 137 5.57 -7.78 -1.47
N CYS A 138 5.40 -8.81 -2.28
CA CYS A 138 5.01 -10.14 -1.83
C CYS A 138 6.07 -11.12 -2.30
N TYR A 139 6.81 -11.74 -1.38
CA TYR A 139 7.88 -12.67 -1.73
C TYR A 139 7.47 -14.10 -1.38
N ARG A 140 7.61 -14.98 -2.38
CA ARG A 140 7.31 -16.42 -2.31
C ARG A 140 5.92 -16.67 -1.73
N ALA A 141 4.90 -16.44 -2.56
CA ALA A 141 3.57 -16.97 -2.29
C ALA A 141 3.64 -18.49 -2.06
N ASP A 142 2.79 -19.01 -1.18
CA ASP A 142 2.71 -20.45 -0.92
C ASP A 142 2.28 -21.19 -2.20
N GLU A 143 2.80 -22.40 -2.38
CA GLU A 143 2.62 -23.18 -3.62
C GLU A 143 1.14 -23.44 -3.92
N GLY A 144 0.75 -23.26 -5.18
CA GLY A 144 -0.64 -23.46 -5.63
C GLY A 144 -1.55 -22.24 -5.47
N LEU A 145 -1.05 -21.14 -4.90
CA LEU A 145 -1.73 -19.84 -4.89
C LEU A 145 -1.22 -18.93 -6.01
N ASP A 146 -1.94 -17.84 -6.25
CA ASP A 146 -1.47 -16.81 -7.17
C ASP A 146 -0.29 -16.02 -6.59
N ASP A 147 0.31 -15.14 -7.39
CA ASP A 147 1.45 -14.33 -6.94
C ASP A 147 1.09 -13.32 -5.82
N TRP A 148 -0.20 -13.18 -5.48
CA TRP A 148 -0.67 -12.42 -4.34
C TRP A 148 -0.76 -13.27 -3.08
N GLY A 149 -0.46 -14.57 -3.11
CA GLY A 149 -0.63 -15.45 -1.97
C GLY A 149 -2.10 -15.68 -1.63
N GLY A 150 -2.96 -15.70 -2.65
CA GLY A 150 -4.38 -16.06 -2.52
C GLY A 150 -5.28 -14.97 -1.95
N VAL A 151 -4.86 -13.70 -1.99
CA VAL A 151 -5.66 -12.56 -1.51
C VAL A 151 -5.88 -11.51 -2.60
N ASP A 152 -6.92 -10.71 -2.46
CA ASP A 152 -7.20 -9.59 -3.35
C ASP A 152 -6.14 -8.47 -3.24
N LYS A 153 -6.10 -7.61 -4.26
CA LYS A 153 -5.33 -6.36 -4.18
C LYS A 153 -5.86 -5.50 -3.03
N VAL A 154 -4.95 -4.80 -2.35
CA VAL A 154 -5.33 -3.83 -1.33
C VAL A 154 -6.25 -2.76 -1.89
N LYS A 155 -7.20 -2.32 -1.08
CA LYS A 155 -8.09 -1.20 -1.39
C LYS A 155 -7.52 0.06 -0.76
N LEU A 156 -7.46 1.12 -1.56
CA LEU A 156 -7.06 2.45 -1.09
C LEU A 156 -8.31 3.31 -0.94
N VAL A 157 -8.50 3.85 0.25
CA VAL A 157 -9.62 4.72 0.60
C VAL A 157 -9.03 6.07 1.00
N PRO A 158 -9.07 7.08 0.12
CA PRO A 158 -8.73 8.44 0.49
C PRO A 158 -9.65 8.94 1.61
N LEU A 159 -9.07 9.60 2.60
CA LEU A 159 -9.77 10.18 3.75
C LEU A 159 -9.40 11.66 3.85
N SER A 160 -10.38 12.49 4.21
CA SER A 160 -10.18 13.85 4.71
C SER A 160 -10.61 13.91 6.19
N ASN A 161 -10.28 14.99 6.87
CA ASN A 161 -10.81 15.29 8.20
C ASN A 161 -12.35 15.37 8.24
N GLU A 162 -12.99 15.59 7.09
CA GLU A 162 -14.45 15.67 6.95
C GLU A 162 -15.11 14.31 6.63
N GLY A 163 -14.33 13.25 6.37
CA GLY A 163 -14.83 11.91 6.09
C GLY A 163 -14.09 11.21 4.93
N VAL A 164 -14.79 10.31 4.21
CA VAL A 164 -14.21 9.71 3.00
C VAL A 164 -14.05 10.80 1.96
N ALA A 165 -12.82 10.99 1.50
CA ALA A 165 -12.53 11.93 0.44
C ALA A 165 -13.15 11.43 -0.86
N ILE A 166 -14.02 12.25 -1.45
CA ILE A 166 -14.65 11.94 -2.73
C ILE A 166 -13.58 12.07 -3.80
N CYS A 167 -13.23 10.94 -4.42
CA CYS A 167 -12.57 10.97 -5.72
C CYS A 167 -13.57 11.65 -6.68
N PRO A 168 -13.25 12.79 -7.32
CA PRO A 168 -14.11 13.30 -8.37
C PRO A 168 -14.21 12.19 -9.42
N ASP A 169 -15.42 11.65 -9.57
CA ASP A 169 -15.75 10.62 -10.55
C ASP A 169 -15.16 11.02 -11.91
N GLU A 170 -14.68 10.00 -12.63
CA GLU A 170 -14.24 10.01 -14.02
C GLU A 170 -14.64 11.29 -14.76
N TYR A 171 -13.65 12.14 -15.04
CA TYR A 171 -13.87 13.25 -15.96
C TYR A 171 -14.39 12.67 -17.29
N PRO A 172 -15.44 13.27 -17.90
CA PRO A 172 -16.08 12.76 -19.11
C PRO A 172 -15.14 12.63 -20.31
#